data_AF-A0A519XA88-F1
#
_entry.id   AF-A0A519XA88-F1
#
_cell.length_a   1.000
_cell.length_b   1.000
_cell.length_c   1.000
_cell.angle_alpha   90.00
_cell.angle_beta   90.00
_cell.angle_gamma   90.00
#
_symmetry.space_group_name_H-M   'P 1'
#
loop_
_entity.id
_entity.type
_entity.pdbx_description
1 polymer ?
#
loop_
_entity_poly.entity_id
_entity_poly.type
_entity_poly.pdbx_seq_one_letter_code
_entity_poly.pdbx_strand_id
1 'polypeptide(L)' 'METKDPNYSEDPNHVEDPNKPLKPVEHDYAKHEEDPGPSPQAVEEYNDKGAGPAMKWIIPIIVVVLLILWFVFFRNNTSA' A
#
# COMPACT_ATOMS: atom_id res chain seq x y z
N MET A 1 -15.51 -8.76 -19.14
CA MET A 1 -15.83 -10.07 -18.56
C MET A 1 -14.54 -10.87 -18.68
N GLU A 2 -13.75 -10.91 -17.61
CA GLU A 2 -12.43 -11.56 -17.59
C GLU A 2 -12.61 -13.07 -17.56
N THR A 3 -11.98 -13.79 -18.50
CA THR A 3 -12.02 -15.25 -18.56
C THR A 3 -11.07 -15.80 -17.50
N LYS A 4 -11.62 -16.32 -16.38
CA LYS A 4 -10.84 -17.11 -15.41
C LYS A 4 -10.23 -18.32 -16.12
N ASP A 5 -8.93 -18.48 -16.02
CA ASP A 5 -8.20 -19.63 -16.55
C ASP A 5 -8.73 -20.93 -15.91
N PRO A 6 -9.00 -22.00 -16.69
CA PRO A 6 -9.68 -23.20 -16.22
C PRO A 6 -8.81 -24.12 -15.34
N ASN A 7 -7.58 -23.72 -14.99
CA ASN A 7 -6.65 -24.50 -14.17
C ASN A 7 -6.19 -23.73 -12.91
N TYR A 8 -7.12 -23.05 -12.24
CA TYR A 8 -6.90 -22.52 -10.90
C TYR A 8 -7.65 -23.39 -9.90
N SER A 9 -6.97 -24.41 -9.37
CA SER A 9 -7.43 -25.14 -8.20
C SER A 9 -7.01 -24.36 -6.95
N GLU A 10 -7.93 -23.60 -6.36
CA GLU A 10 -7.81 -23.29 -4.94
C GLU A 10 -7.90 -24.62 -4.20
N ASP A 11 -6.75 -25.23 -3.88
CA ASP A 11 -6.73 -26.34 -2.95
C ASP A 11 -7.22 -25.79 -1.60
N PRO A 12 -8.39 -26.23 -1.09
CA PRO A 12 -8.91 -25.76 0.18
C PRO A 12 -8.00 -26.11 1.37
N ASN A 13 -6.92 -26.87 1.15
CA ASN A 13 -5.90 -27.24 2.13
C ASN A 13 -4.53 -26.58 1.87
N HIS A 14 -4.48 -25.46 1.14
CA HIS A 14 -3.26 -24.65 1.06
C HIS A 14 -2.94 -24.05 2.45
N VAL A 15 -2.15 -24.79 3.22
CA VAL A 15 -1.60 -24.37 4.52
C VAL A 15 -0.19 -23.87 4.26
N GLU A 16 -0.04 -22.55 4.16
CA GLU A 16 1.28 -21.92 4.20
C GLU A 16 1.89 -22.17 5.59
N ASP A 17 2.98 -22.92 5.65
CA ASP A 17 3.72 -23.12 6.90
C ASP A 17 4.43 -21.80 7.26
N PRO A 18 4.05 -21.14 8.38
CA PRO A 18 4.64 -19.86 8.77
C PRO A 18 6.13 -19.96 9.14
N ASN A 19 6.68 -21.17 9.27
CA ASN A 19 8.10 -21.40 9.55
C ASN A 19 8.91 -21.76 8.28
N LYS A 20 8.24 -21.91 7.13
CA LYS A 20 8.92 -22.19 5.87
C LYS A 20 9.65 -20.93 5.39
N PRO A 21 10.91 -21.04 4.94
CA PRO A 21 11.62 -19.89 4.38
C PRO A 21 10.87 -19.34 3.16
N LEU A 22 10.71 -18.02 3.12
CA LEU A 22 10.17 -17.31 1.96
C LEU A 22 11.00 -17.65 0.73
N LYS A 23 10.32 -18.04 -0.36
CA LYS A 23 11.00 -18.26 -1.63
C LYS A 23 11.57 -16.93 -2.14
N PRO A 24 12.78 -16.95 -2.72
CA PRO A 24 13.32 -15.76 -3.37
C PRO A 24 12.46 -15.36 -4.57
N VAL A 25 12.59 -14.10 -4.97
CA VAL A 25 11.96 -13.57 -6.19
C VAL A 25 12.37 -14.43 -7.39
N GLU A 26 11.39 -14.85 -8.17
CA GLU A 26 11.62 -15.67 -9.36
C GLU A 26 12.24 -14.84 -10.49
N HIS A 27 13.29 -15.38 -11.11
CA HIS A 27 13.98 -14.74 -12.24
C HIS A 27 14.03 -15.65 -13.48
N ASP A 28 13.67 -16.93 -13.37
CA ASP A 28 13.75 -17.91 -14.46
C ASP A 28 12.56 -18.88 -14.41
N TYR A 29 11.37 -18.34 -14.69
CA TYR A 29 10.10 -19.07 -14.66
C TYR A 29 10.12 -20.34 -15.51
N ALA A 30 10.81 -20.31 -16.66
CA ALA A 30 10.90 -21.44 -17.59
C ALA A 30 11.63 -22.67 -17.01
N LYS A 31 12.44 -22.49 -15.95
CA LYS A 31 13.10 -23.62 -15.25
C LYS A 31 12.35 -24.09 -14.01
N HIS A 32 11.45 -23.28 -13.49
CA HIS A 32 10.72 -23.54 -12.25
C HIS A 32 9.21 -23.53 -12.49
N GLU A 33 8.75 -24.05 -13.62
CA GLU A 33 7.32 -24.07 -13.99
C GLU A 33 6.45 -24.87 -13.02
N GLU A 34 7.01 -25.92 -12.42
CA GLU A 34 6.30 -26.77 -11.45
C GLU A 34 6.11 -26.11 -10.08
N ASP A 35 6.98 -25.16 -9.70
CA ASP A 35 6.93 -24.51 -8.38
C ASP A 35 7.62 -23.12 -8.34
N PRO A 36 7.15 -22.14 -9.14
CA PRO A 36 7.84 -20.87 -9.32
C PRO A 36 7.83 -20.03 -8.04
N GLY A 37 8.86 -19.21 -7.83
CA GLY A 37 8.85 -18.16 -6.82
C GLY A 37 7.85 -17.03 -7.15
N PRO A 38 7.59 -16.12 -6.21
CA PRO A 38 6.81 -14.92 -6.48
C PRO A 38 7.46 -14.10 -7.60
N SER A 39 6.65 -13.56 -8.50
CA SER A 39 7.15 -12.69 -9.57
C SER A 39 7.74 -11.40 -8.99
N PRO A 40 8.71 -10.76 -9.67
CA PRO A 40 9.24 -9.48 -9.24
C PRO A 40 8.15 -8.42 -9.04
N GLN A 41 7.12 -8.44 -9.90
CA GLN A 41 6.01 -7.50 -9.88
C GLN A 41 5.12 -7.65 -8.62
N ALA A 42 5.01 -8.87 -8.08
CA ALA A 42 4.26 -9.12 -6.84
C ALA A 42 5.01 -8.64 -5.60
N VAL A 43 6.35 -8.51 -5.67
CA VAL A 43 7.19 -8.01 -4.57
C VAL A 43 7.43 -6.50 -4.68
N GLU A 44 7.57 -6.00 -5.90
CA GLU A 44 7.86 -4.60 -6.21
C GLU A 44 6.60 -3.77 -6.52
N GLU A 45 5.42 -4.19 -6.02
CA GLU A 45 4.20 -3.43 -6.27
C GLU A 45 4.34 -2.00 -5.72
N TYR A 46 4.37 -1.02 -6.63
CA TYR A 46 4.51 0.39 -6.32
C TYR A 46 3.31 0.84 -5.48
N ASN A 47 3.51 0.92 -4.16
CA ASN A 47 2.50 1.39 -3.21
C ASN A 47 2.39 2.93 -3.19
N ASP A 48 2.23 3.52 -4.37
CA ASP A 48 2.20 4.98 -4.56
C ASP A 48 0.78 5.55 -4.38
N LYS A 49 -0.24 4.68 -4.31
CA LYS A 49 -1.67 5.06 -4.24
C LYS A 49 -2.26 4.92 -2.83
N GLY A 50 -1.48 4.56 -1.82
CA GLY A 50 -1.96 4.46 -0.45
C GLY A 50 -2.37 5.82 0.15
N ALA A 51 -3.15 5.81 1.23
CA ALA A 51 -3.50 7.05 1.97
C ALA A 51 -2.29 7.67 2.72
N GLY A 52 -1.16 6.96 2.78
CA GLY A 52 0.04 7.36 3.51
C GLY A 52 0.60 8.75 3.15
N PRO A 53 0.76 9.09 1.86
CA PRO A 53 1.22 10.41 1.44
C PRO A 53 0.24 11.53 1.80
N ALA A 54 -1.07 11.29 1.67
CA ALA A 54 -2.11 12.27 2.00
C ALA A 54 -2.20 12.53 3.52
N MET A 55 -2.12 11.47 4.33
CA MET A 55 -2.14 11.56 5.79
C MET A 55 -0.97 12.36 6.36
N LYS A 56 0.17 12.43 5.65
CA LYS A 56 1.32 13.25 6.05
C LYS A 56 1.01 14.76 6.06
N TRP A 57 0.03 15.21 5.27
CA TRP A 57 -0.34 16.62 5.15
C TRP A 57 -1.45 17.05 6.11
N ILE A 58 -2.09 16.14 6.84
CA ILE A 58 -3.24 16.51 7.68
C ILE A 58 -2.85 17.46 8.82
N ILE A 59 -1.72 17.20 9.49
CA ILE A 59 -1.20 18.04 10.58
C ILE A 59 -0.85 19.45 10.09
N PRO A 60 -0.03 19.64 9.03
CA PRO A 60 0.29 20.99 8.57
C PRO A 60 -0.95 21.76 8.07
N ILE A 61 -1.92 21.10 7.43
CA ILE A 61 -3.18 21.76 7.02
C ILE A 61 -3.94 22.29 8.24
N ILE A 62 -4.08 21.48 9.30
CA ILE A 62 -4.77 21.89 10.53
C ILE A 62 -4.08 23.12 11.15
N VAL A 63 -2.75 23.13 11.23
CA VAL A 63 -1.99 24.26 11.78
C VAL A 63 -2.23 25.54 10.97
N VAL A 64 -2.25 25.47 9.64
CA VAL A 64 -2.54 26.63 8.78
C VAL A 64 -3.96 27.14 9.01
N VAL A 65 -4.95 26.25 9.07
CA VAL A 65 -6.34 26.64 9.33
C VAL A 65 -6.47 27.30 10.70
N LEU A 66 -5.86 26.73 11.73
CA LEU A 66 -5.85 27.31 13.08
C LEU A 66 -5.16 28.68 13.12
N LEU A 67 -4.06 28.87 12.38
CA LEU A 67 -3.40 30.17 12.26
C LEU A 67 -4.28 31.21 11.57
N ILE A 68 -5.00 30.83 10.51
CA ILE A 68 -5.94 31.72 9.82
C ILE A 68 -7.06 32.13 10.79
N LEU A 69 -7.66 31.17 11.51
CA LEU A 69 -8.70 31.46 12.50
C LEU A 69 -8.18 32.37 13.62
N TRP A 70 -7.00 32.08 14.18
CA TRP A 70 -6.38 32.93 15.18
C TRP A 70 -6.15 34.34 14.65
N PHE A 71 -5.64 34.48 13.44
CA PHE A 71 -5.40 35.79 12.84
C PHE A 71 -6.71 36.56 12.64
N VAL A 72 -7.74 35.94 12.07
CA VAL A 72 -9.02 36.62 11.81
C VAL A 72 -9.75 37.00 13.11
N PHE A 73 -9.77 36.11 14.11
CA PHE A 73 -10.58 36.30 15.32
C PHE A 73 -9.83 36.93 16.49
N PHE A 74 -8.51 36.79 16.61
CA PHE A 74 -7.76 37.32 17.75
C PHE A 74 -6.90 38.53 17.36
N ARG A 75 -6.33 38.59 16.14
CA ARG A 75 -5.54 39.76 15.73
C ARG A 75 -6.40 40.99 15.47
N ASN A 76 -7.60 40.82 14.90
CA ASN A 76 -8.46 41.94 14.51
C ASN A 76 -9.34 42.45 15.66
N ASN A 77 -9.61 41.61 16.66
CA ASN A 77 -10.40 41.94 17.85
C ASN A 77 -9.55 42.49 19.01
N THR A 78 -8.26 42.76 18.76
CA THR A 78 -7.32 43.41 19.70
C THR A 78 -7.01 44.85 19.26
N SER A 79 -8.05 45.56 18.81
CA SER A 79 -8.06 47.04 18.77
C SER A 79 -8.98 47.50 19.90
N ALA A 80 -8.44 48.37 20.75
CA ALA A 80 -8.97 48.83 22.04
C ALA A 80 -10.44 49.26 22.06
#